data_AF-B8HEI5-F1
#
_entry.id   AF-B8HEI5-F1
#
_cell.length_a   1.000
_cell.length_b   1.000
_cell.length_c   1.000
_cell.angle_alpha   90.00
_cell.angle_beta   90.00
_cell.angle_gamma   90.00
#
_symmetry.space_group_name_H-M   'P 1'
#
loop_
_entity.id
_entity.type
_entity.pdbx_description
1 polymer ?
#
loop_
_entity_poly.entity_id
_entity_poly.type
_entity_poly.pdbx_seq_one_letter_code
_entity_poly.pdbx_strand_id
1 'polypeptide(L)'
;MGAEGLSASLWRERRQLELLLFRLETQLLYLNAGHTEWLSFTAADLESVLQNLRFETLARNVEAAGVAAEWGVPGEGTLPGLAAAAPEGIIGELLTKHLQEMASLLHRIESAREANAGALDSAIEGFARDADAAVNSPEPADELGYLAQQSTATHALQLVDECSQPLVKEFLGLD
;
A
#
# COMPACT_ATOMS: atom_id res chain seq x y z
N MET A 1 -26.41 13.35 0.11
CA MET A 1 -25.07 13.18 -0.47
C MET A 1 -25.04 11.75 -0.94
N GLY A 2 -25.19 11.56 -2.25
CA GLY A 2 -25.42 10.25 -2.88
C GLY A 2 -24.17 9.79 -3.63
N ALA A 3 -24.37 9.05 -4.72
CA ALA A 3 -23.31 8.44 -5.53
C ALA A 3 -22.15 9.35 -5.97
N GLU A 4 -22.35 10.67 -6.09
CA GLU A 4 -21.29 11.63 -6.40
C GLU A 4 -20.23 11.72 -5.28
N GLY A 5 -20.67 11.69 -4.02
CA GLY A 5 -19.77 11.69 -2.85
C GLY A 5 -18.93 10.42 -2.80
N LEU A 6 -19.56 9.27 -3.02
CA LEU A 6 -18.88 7.98 -3.16
C LEU A 6 -17.88 7.99 -4.32
N SER A 7 -18.28 8.41 -5.52
CA SER A 7 -17.38 8.49 -6.68
C SER A 7 -16.16 9.39 -6.40
N ALA A 8 -16.37 10.54 -5.75
CA ALA A 8 -15.28 11.43 -5.36
C ALA A 8 -14.33 10.76 -4.33
N SER A 9 -14.87 10.03 -3.35
CA SER A 9 -14.06 9.29 -2.37
C SER A 9 -13.25 8.15 -3.02
N LEU A 10 -13.84 7.39 -3.95
CA LEU A 10 -13.15 6.33 -4.70
C LEU A 10 -12.00 6.89 -5.53
N TRP A 11 -12.20 8.05 -6.16
CA TRP A 11 -11.13 8.70 -6.91
C TRP A 11 -9.96 9.11 -6.00
N ARG A 12 -10.24 9.65 -4.80
CA ARG A 12 -9.19 10.01 -3.84
C ARG A 12 -8.46 8.79 -3.30
N GLU A 13 -9.18 7.73 -2.91
CA GLU A 13 -8.56 6.48 -2.45
C GLU A 13 -7.69 5.86 -3.55
N ARG A 14 -8.19 5.80 -4.79
CA ARG A 14 -7.40 5.32 -5.95
C ARG A 14 -6.12 6.14 -6.14
N ARG A 15 -6.18 7.47 -6.02
CA ARG A 15 -4.99 8.33 -6.13
C ARG A 15 -3.97 8.05 -5.02
N GLN A 16 -4.41 7.74 -3.81
CA GLN A 16 -3.50 7.35 -2.72
C GLN A 16 -2.88 5.96 -2.96
N LEU A 17 -3.64 5.02 -3.51
CA LEU A 17 -3.12 3.72 -3.93
C LEU A 17 -2.09 3.86 -5.07
N GLU A 18 -2.32 4.78 -6.02
CA GLU A 18 -1.36 5.08 -7.10
C GLU A 18 -0.06 5.63 -6.51
N LEU A 19 -0.16 6.50 -5.51
CA LEU A 19 0.99 7.02 -4.78
C LEU A 19 1.71 5.91 -3.99
N LEU A 20 0.98 5.00 -3.34
CA LEU A 20 1.57 3.87 -2.63
C LEU A 20 2.38 2.99 -3.58
N LEU A 21 1.81 2.64 -4.73
CA LEU A 21 2.52 1.86 -5.75
C LEU A 21 3.78 2.59 -6.21
N PHE A 22 3.70 3.88 -6.50
CA PHE A 22 4.86 4.68 -6.88
C PHE A 22 5.96 4.65 -5.81
N ARG A 23 5.62 4.74 -4.53
CA ARG A 23 6.60 4.69 -3.43
C ARG A 23 7.23 3.30 -3.29
N LEU A 24 6.47 2.22 -3.44
CA LEU A 24 6.99 0.86 -3.46
C LEU A 24 7.94 0.63 -4.65
N GLU A 25 7.55 1.06 -5.85
CA GLU A 25 8.42 0.98 -7.04
C GLU A 25 9.69 1.82 -6.86
N THR A 26 9.60 3.00 -6.22
CA THR A 26 10.74 3.86 -5.91
C THR A 26 11.70 3.23 -4.89
N GLN A 27 11.18 2.64 -3.82
CA GLN A 27 12.00 1.93 -2.83
C GLN A 27 12.76 0.77 -3.49
N LEU A 28 12.06 -0.01 -4.33
CA LEU A 28 12.66 -1.12 -5.06
C LEU A 28 13.77 -0.66 -6.02
N LEU A 29 13.60 0.48 -6.68
CA LEU A 29 14.65 1.07 -7.52
C LEU A 29 15.91 1.39 -6.73
N TYR A 30 15.79 2.00 -5.54
CA TYR A 30 16.94 2.29 -4.69
C TYR A 30 17.61 1.02 -4.15
N LEU A 31 16.80 0.04 -3.71
CA LEU A 31 17.29 -1.26 -3.25
C LEU A 31 18.08 -2.00 -4.34
N ASN A 32 17.52 -2.10 -5.55
CA ASN A 32 18.17 -2.78 -6.68
C ASN A 32 19.44 -2.05 -7.15
N ALA A 33 19.52 -0.74 -6.96
CA ALA A 33 20.72 0.05 -7.25
C ALA A 33 21.76 0.00 -6.11
N GLY A 34 21.47 -0.66 -4.99
CA GLY A 34 22.35 -0.73 -3.81
C GLY A 34 22.40 0.56 -2.98
N HIS A 35 21.50 1.51 -3.22
CA HIS A 35 21.45 2.80 -2.53
C HIS A 35 20.66 2.73 -1.24
N THR A 36 21.21 2.00 -0.27
CA THR A 36 20.58 1.72 1.03
C THR A 36 20.52 2.94 1.95
N GLU A 37 21.31 3.98 1.67
CA GLU A 37 21.26 5.27 2.37
C GLU A 37 19.91 5.99 2.26
N TRP A 38 19.10 5.68 1.23
CA TRP A 38 17.76 6.26 1.05
C TRP A 38 16.63 5.46 1.71
N LEU A 39 16.93 4.32 2.34
CA LEU A 39 15.90 3.43 2.91
C LEU A 39 15.06 4.11 3.99
N SER A 40 15.68 4.91 4.85
CA SER A 40 14.97 5.67 5.89
C SER A 40 13.96 6.66 5.30
N PHE A 41 14.31 7.32 4.20
CA PHE A 41 13.42 8.27 3.50
C PHE A 41 12.27 7.53 2.81
N THR A 42 12.57 6.45 2.08
CA THR A 42 11.53 5.68 1.39
C THR A 42 10.58 4.99 2.36
N ALA A 43 11.06 4.53 3.51
CA ALA A 43 10.22 4.01 4.60
C ALA A 43 9.28 5.09 5.17
N ALA A 44 9.80 6.28 5.46
CA ALA A 44 8.97 7.39 5.95
C ALA A 44 7.92 7.83 4.92
N ASP A 45 8.25 7.81 3.63
CA ASP A 45 7.29 8.06 2.55
C ASP A 45 6.16 7.02 2.55
N LEU A 46 6.47 5.73 2.70
CA LEU A 46 5.46 4.67 2.80
C LEU A 46 4.55 4.88 4.02
N GLU A 47 5.13 5.16 5.19
CA GLU A 47 4.36 5.43 6.40
C GLU A 47 3.38 6.59 6.22
N SER A 48 3.83 7.70 5.62
CA SER A 48 2.99 8.85 5.30
C SER A 48 1.83 8.50 4.37
N VAL A 49 2.08 7.68 3.35
CA VAL A 49 1.03 7.22 2.43
C VAL A 49 0.04 6.29 3.15
N LEU A 50 0.51 5.37 4.00
CA LEU A 50 -0.35 4.48 4.78
C LEU A 50 -1.25 5.26 5.74
N GLN A 51 -0.72 6.29 6.41
CA GLN A 51 -1.52 7.17 7.26
C GLN A 51 -2.64 7.85 6.47
N ASN A 52 -2.34 8.41 5.29
CA ASN A 52 -3.33 9.05 4.43
C ASN A 52 -4.37 8.07 3.88
N LEU A 53 -3.95 6.87 3.47
CA LEU A 53 -4.85 5.81 2.99
C LEU A 53 -5.90 5.45 4.04
N ARG A 54 -5.53 5.36 5.32
CA ARG A 54 -6.47 5.09 6.41
C ARG A 54 -7.60 6.12 6.48
N PHE A 55 -7.29 7.41 6.24
CA PHE A 55 -8.29 8.47 6.20
C PHE A 55 -9.19 8.37 4.96
N GLU A 56 -8.63 8.10 3.78
CA GLU A 56 -9.43 7.96 2.56
C GLU A 56 -10.33 6.71 2.59
N THR A 57 -9.83 5.59 3.13
CA THR A 57 -10.64 4.38 3.34
C THR A 57 -11.79 4.62 4.30
N LEU A 58 -11.56 5.35 5.40
CA LEU A 58 -12.64 5.73 6.32
C LEU A 58 -13.67 6.64 5.63
N ALA A 59 -13.21 7.64 4.89
CA ALA A 59 -14.10 8.55 4.15
C ALA A 59 -14.96 7.79 3.14
N ARG A 60 -14.35 6.88 2.36
CA ARG A 60 -15.06 6.00 1.44
C ARG A 60 -16.09 5.13 2.16
N ASN A 61 -15.76 4.54 3.31
CA ASN A 61 -16.71 3.72 4.07
C ASN A 61 -17.96 4.50 4.47
N VAL A 62 -17.80 5.76 4.89
CA VAL A 62 -18.94 6.62 5.24
C VAL A 62 -19.82 6.89 4.02
N GLU A 63 -19.22 7.24 2.88
CA GLU A 63 -19.95 7.49 1.64
C GLU A 63 -20.65 6.22 1.11
N ALA A 64 -19.95 5.08 1.13
CA ALA A 64 -20.50 3.79 0.70
C ALA A 64 -21.69 3.35 1.56
N ALA A 65 -21.59 3.49 2.88
CA ALA A 65 -22.68 3.20 3.80
C ALA A 65 -23.89 4.11 3.57
N GLY A 66 -23.66 5.40 3.30
CA GLY A 66 -24.73 6.34 2.94
C GLY A 66 -25.46 5.93 1.67
N VAL A 67 -24.70 5.58 0.62
CA VAL A 67 -25.27 5.11 -0.66
C VAL A 67 -25.99 3.77 -0.50
N ALA A 68 -25.43 2.83 0.27
CA ALA A 68 -26.07 1.55 0.56
C ALA A 68 -27.44 1.74 1.24
N ALA A 69 -27.50 2.63 2.23
CA ALA A 69 -28.75 2.96 2.91
C ALA A 69 -29.77 3.64 1.98
N GLU A 70 -29.32 4.55 1.11
CA GLU A 70 -30.17 5.23 0.12
C GLU A 70 -30.75 4.24 -0.90
N TRP A 71 -29.96 3.27 -1.35
CA TRP A 71 -30.36 2.30 -2.38
C TRP A 71 -30.96 1.01 -1.82
N GLY A 72 -31.08 0.88 -0.49
CA GLY A 72 -31.66 -0.29 0.15
C GLY A 72 -30.80 -1.56 0.05
N VAL A 73 -29.48 -1.40 -0.09
CA VAL A 73 -28.51 -2.51 -0.11
C VAL A 73 -28.21 -2.95 1.32
N PRO A 74 -28.45 -4.22 1.70
CA PRO A 74 -28.15 -4.71 3.05
C PRO A 74 -26.64 -4.89 3.27
N GLY A 75 -26.15 -4.56 4.48
CA GLY A 75 -24.73 -4.70 4.87
C GLY A 75 -23.87 -3.46 4.58
N GLU A 76 -22.54 -3.60 4.62
CA GLU A 76 -21.59 -2.48 4.36
C GLU A 76 -21.47 -2.11 2.86
N GLY A 77 -22.25 -2.73 1.98
CA GLY A 77 -22.35 -2.36 0.56
C GLY A 77 -21.02 -2.43 -0.17
N THR A 78 -20.56 -3.63 -0.54
CA THR A 78 -19.37 -3.79 -1.39
C THR A 78 -19.53 -3.04 -2.71
N LEU A 79 -18.44 -2.58 -3.32
CA LEU A 79 -18.49 -1.83 -4.58
C LEU A 79 -19.23 -2.58 -5.70
N PRO A 80 -19.05 -3.90 -5.89
CA PRO A 80 -19.86 -4.66 -6.86
C PRO A 80 -21.35 -4.66 -6.51
N GLY A 81 -21.70 -4.78 -5.23
CA GLY A 81 -23.09 -4.75 -4.76
C GLY A 81 -23.74 -3.39 -5.00
N LEU A 82 -23.02 -2.30 -4.72
CA LEU A 82 -23.46 -0.94 -5.00
C LEU A 82 -23.61 -0.69 -6.50
N ALA A 83 -22.66 -1.14 -7.32
CA ALA A 83 -22.75 -0.99 -8.78
C ALA A 83 -23.97 -1.71 -9.36
N ALA A 84 -24.33 -2.88 -8.83
CA ALA A 84 -25.49 -3.66 -9.26
C ALA A 84 -26.83 -3.06 -8.81
N ALA A 85 -26.86 -2.41 -7.63
CA ALA A 85 -28.05 -1.75 -7.09
C ALA A 85 -28.21 -0.30 -7.58
N ALA A 86 -27.24 0.21 -8.35
CA ALA A 86 -27.27 1.58 -8.84
C ALA A 86 -28.54 1.83 -9.67
N PRO A 87 -29.23 2.97 -9.47
CA PRO A 87 -30.36 3.37 -10.30
C PRO A 87 -30.01 3.41 -11.80
N GLU A 88 -31.02 3.32 -12.66
CA GLU A 88 -30.83 3.44 -14.11
C GLU A 88 -30.06 4.72 -14.48
N GLY A 89 -28.97 4.55 -15.24
CA GLY A 89 -28.09 5.64 -15.65
C GLY A 89 -26.61 5.24 -15.63
N ILE A 90 -25.75 6.25 -15.70
CA ILE A 90 -24.29 6.06 -15.86
C ILE A 90 -23.56 5.66 -14.56
N ILE A 91 -24.23 5.71 -13.41
CA ILE A 91 -23.60 5.57 -12.10
C ILE A 91 -23.07 4.13 -11.90
N GLY A 92 -23.87 3.12 -12.24
CA GLY A 92 -23.44 1.72 -12.13
C GLY A 92 -22.21 1.41 -12.99
N GLU A 93 -22.17 1.95 -14.21
CA GLU A 93 -21.00 1.83 -15.10
C GLU A 93 -19.77 2.53 -14.52
N LEU A 94 -19.94 3.72 -13.94
CA LEU A 94 -18.86 4.47 -13.31
C LEU A 94 -18.27 3.72 -12.09
N LEU A 95 -19.12 3.18 -11.22
CA LEU A 95 -18.67 2.37 -10.07
C LEU A 95 -17.95 1.10 -10.53
N THR A 96 -18.44 0.46 -11.59
CA THR A 96 -17.79 -0.71 -12.20
C THR A 96 -16.41 -0.37 -12.76
N LYS A 97 -16.25 0.81 -13.38
CA LYS A 97 -14.94 1.28 -13.85
C LYS A 97 -13.96 1.51 -12.69
N HIS A 98 -14.41 2.14 -11.60
CA HIS A 98 -13.59 2.30 -10.40
C HIS A 98 -13.13 0.95 -9.84
N LEU A 99 -14.05 -0.03 -9.75
CA LEU A 99 -13.73 -1.39 -9.32
C LEU A 99 -12.59 -2.00 -10.14
N GLN A 100 -12.68 -1.95 -11.47
CA GLN A 100 -11.67 -2.53 -12.36
C GLN A 100 -10.30 -1.86 -12.20
N GLU A 101 -10.27 -0.52 -12.16
CA GLU A 101 -9.02 0.23 -12.01
C GLU A 101 -8.36 -0.04 -10.65
N MET A 102 -9.14 -0.05 -9.57
CA MET A 102 -8.62 -0.29 -8.23
C MET A 102 -8.18 -1.74 -8.03
N ALA A 103 -8.91 -2.72 -8.58
CA ALA A 103 -8.50 -4.13 -8.53
C ALA A 103 -7.16 -4.35 -9.24
N SER A 104 -6.99 -3.76 -10.43
CA SER A 104 -5.70 -3.78 -11.16
C SER A 104 -4.57 -3.15 -10.35
N LEU A 105 -4.85 -2.01 -9.70
CA LEU A 105 -3.88 -1.31 -8.88
C LEU A 105 -3.46 -2.11 -7.64
N LEU A 106 -4.40 -2.75 -6.95
CA LEU A 106 -4.09 -3.62 -5.80
C LEU A 106 -3.22 -4.82 -6.19
N HIS A 107 -3.46 -5.41 -7.37
CA HIS A 107 -2.60 -6.49 -7.88
C HIS A 107 -1.16 -6.00 -8.09
N ARG A 108 -0.99 -4.82 -8.69
CA ARG A 108 0.33 -4.20 -8.90
C ARG A 108 1.02 -3.86 -7.58
N ILE A 109 0.27 -3.36 -6.59
CA ILE A 109 0.77 -3.11 -5.24
C ILE A 109 1.26 -4.40 -4.61
N GLU A 110 0.50 -5.51 -4.71
CA GLU A 110 0.93 -6.79 -4.16
C GLU A 110 2.25 -7.26 -4.78
N SER A 111 2.36 -7.23 -6.11
CA SER A 111 3.62 -7.60 -6.79
C SER A 111 4.79 -6.69 -6.40
N ALA A 112 4.54 -5.38 -6.24
CA ALA A 112 5.57 -4.45 -5.79
C ALA A 112 5.99 -4.71 -4.33
N ARG A 113 5.04 -5.08 -3.47
CA ARG A 113 5.32 -5.47 -2.07
C ARG A 113 6.18 -6.73 -2.00
N GLU A 114 5.79 -7.78 -2.71
CA GLU A 114 6.55 -9.04 -2.77
C GLU A 114 7.99 -8.81 -3.25
N ALA A 115 8.17 -7.98 -4.29
CA ALA A 115 9.49 -7.64 -4.81
C ALA A 115 10.33 -6.82 -3.81
N ASN A 116 9.72 -5.86 -3.10
CA ASN A 116 10.41 -5.11 -2.05
C ASN A 116 10.80 -6.01 -0.88
N ALA A 117 9.89 -6.89 -0.43
CA ALA A 117 10.16 -7.82 0.67
C ALA A 117 11.37 -8.70 0.37
N GLY A 118 11.41 -9.33 -0.81
CA GLY A 118 12.56 -10.14 -1.21
C GLY A 118 13.87 -9.36 -1.33
N ALA A 119 13.82 -8.11 -1.80
CA ALA A 119 14.99 -7.24 -1.88
C ALA A 119 15.48 -6.80 -0.49
N LEU A 120 14.56 -6.51 0.43
CA LEU A 120 14.87 -6.14 1.82
C LEU A 120 15.44 -7.31 2.60
N ASP A 121 14.87 -8.51 2.47
CA ASP A 121 15.41 -9.73 3.08
C ASP A 121 16.86 -9.97 2.63
N SER A 122 17.11 -9.85 1.31
CA SER A 122 18.46 -9.97 0.75
C SER A 122 19.43 -8.92 1.31
N ALA A 123 18.96 -7.68 1.53
CA ALA A 123 19.75 -6.61 2.12
C ALA A 123 20.05 -6.87 3.61
N ILE A 124 19.05 -7.31 4.38
CA ILE A 124 19.20 -7.68 5.80
C ILE A 124 20.24 -8.79 5.97
N GLU A 125 20.17 -9.84 5.14
CA GLU A 125 21.18 -10.91 5.14
C GLU A 125 22.57 -10.40 4.75
N GLY A 126 22.65 -9.43 3.83
CA GLY A 126 23.90 -8.75 3.46
C GLY A 126 24.53 -8.01 4.64
N PHE A 127 23.76 -7.14 5.30
CA PHE A 127 24.23 -6.37 6.45
C PHE A 127 24.63 -7.26 7.63
N ALA A 128 23.91 -8.35 7.88
CA ALA A 128 24.27 -9.32 8.91
C ALA A 128 25.63 -9.97 8.62
N ARG A 129 25.87 -10.40 7.37
CA ARG A 129 27.17 -10.96 6.97
C ARG A 129 28.31 -9.95 7.09
N ASP A 130 28.07 -8.69 6.73
CA ASP A 130 29.08 -7.62 6.84
C ASP A 130 29.38 -7.28 8.30
N ALA A 131 28.37 -7.27 9.18
CA ALA A 131 28.55 -7.11 10.62
C ALA A 131 29.37 -8.26 11.22
N ASP A 132 29.06 -9.51 10.88
CA ASP A 132 29.83 -10.69 11.34
C ASP A 132 31.29 -10.63 10.85
N ALA A 133 31.52 -10.19 9.61
CA ALA A 133 32.87 -10.01 9.08
C ALA A 133 33.63 -8.88 9.80
N ALA A 134 32.95 -7.78 10.11
CA ALA A 134 33.47 -6.65 10.89
C ALA A 134 33.94 -7.08 12.29
N VAL A 135 33.16 -7.89 13.01
CA VAL A 135 33.52 -8.42 14.34
C VAL A 135 34.82 -9.24 14.31
N ASN A 136 35.07 -9.96 13.21
CA ASN A 136 36.25 -10.81 13.05
C ASN A 136 37.45 -10.07 12.44
N SER A 137 37.33 -8.77 12.14
CA SER A 137 38.39 -7.97 11.52
C SER A 137 39.39 -7.44 12.56
N PRO A 138 40.71 -7.46 12.27
CA PRO A 138 41.71 -6.79 13.09
C PRO A 138 41.72 -5.26 12.92
N GLU A 139 40.99 -4.70 11.96
CA GLU A 139 40.83 -3.25 11.74
C GLU A 139 39.62 -2.69 12.53
N PRO A 140 39.63 -1.39 12.92
CA PRO A 140 38.48 -0.76 13.56
C PRO A 140 37.28 -0.78 12.60
N ALA A 141 36.35 -1.71 12.84
CA ALA A 141 35.21 -1.94 11.97
C ALA A 141 34.01 -1.07 12.36
N ASP A 142 33.20 -0.65 11.37
CA ASP A 142 31.95 0.08 11.58
C ASP A 142 30.77 -0.86 11.87
N GLU A 143 30.94 -1.71 12.89
CA GLU A 143 29.91 -2.68 13.32
C GLU A 143 28.57 -1.98 13.63
N LEU A 144 28.63 -0.81 14.28
CA LEU A 144 27.45 0.00 14.59
C LEU A 144 26.73 0.48 13.32
N GLY A 145 27.47 0.86 12.27
CA GLY A 145 26.90 1.24 10.98
C GLY A 145 26.09 0.11 10.33
N TYR A 146 26.65 -1.10 10.28
CA TYR A 146 25.96 -2.27 9.72
C TYR A 146 24.71 -2.65 10.51
N LEU A 147 24.77 -2.63 11.85
CA LEU A 147 23.61 -2.89 12.70
C LEU A 147 22.50 -1.84 12.51
N ALA A 148 22.86 -0.57 12.34
CA ALA A 148 21.90 0.50 12.06
C ALA A 148 21.23 0.32 10.68
N GLN A 149 21.99 -0.08 9.66
CA GLN A 149 21.45 -0.40 8.33
C GLN A 149 20.51 -1.60 8.38
N GLN A 150 20.88 -2.67 9.10
CA GLN A 150 20.04 -3.85 9.29
C GLN A 150 18.73 -3.49 10.00
N SER A 151 18.78 -2.69 11.07
CA SER A 151 17.58 -2.21 11.77
C SER A 151 16.68 -1.38 10.85
N THR A 152 17.26 -0.53 10.01
CA THR A 152 16.51 0.31 9.06
C THR A 152 15.82 -0.55 8.00
N ALA A 153 16.51 -1.54 7.44
CA ALA A 153 15.94 -2.46 6.46
C ALA A 153 14.82 -3.34 7.07
N THR A 154 15.01 -3.79 8.32
CA THR A 154 13.97 -4.55 9.05
C THR A 154 12.71 -3.73 9.27
N HIS A 155 12.86 -2.45 9.64
CA HIS A 155 11.72 -1.54 9.78
C HIS A 155 11.02 -1.29 8.43
N ALA A 156 11.79 -1.09 7.36
CA ALA A 156 11.23 -0.93 6.02
C ALA A 156 10.44 -2.18 5.58
N LEU A 157 10.92 -3.39 5.91
CA LEU A 157 10.24 -4.65 5.61
C LEU A 157 8.88 -4.73 6.32
N GLN A 158 8.83 -4.38 7.61
CA GLN A 158 7.58 -4.32 8.35
C GLN A 158 6.56 -3.36 7.69
N LEU A 159 7.00 -2.18 7.24
CA LEU A 159 6.12 -1.23 6.55
C LEU A 159 5.62 -1.77 5.21
N VAL A 160 6.46 -2.50 4.46
CA VAL A 160 6.04 -3.18 3.23
C VAL A 160 4.97 -4.23 3.52
N ASP A 161 5.07 -4.97 4.63
CA ASP A 161 4.04 -5.91 5.06
C ASP A 161 2.70 -5.23 5.35
N GLU A 162 2.73 -4.05 5.98
CA GLU A 162 1.55 -3.25 6.29
C GLU A 162 0.83 -2.68 5.04
N CYS A 163 1.47 -2.72 3.87
CA CYS A 163 0.89 -2.21 2.62
C CYS A 163 -0.18 -3.09 1.96
N SER A 164 -0.61 -4.21 2.56
CA SER A 164 -1.50 -5.24 1.96
C SER A 164 -2.96 -4.83 1.69
N GLN A 165 -3.38 -3.63 2.11
CA GLN A 165 -4.70 -3.00 1.89
C GLN A 165 -5.93 -3.94 2.00
N PRO A 166 -6.08 -4.72 3.09
CA PRO A 166 -7.15 -5.73 3.21
C PRO A 166 -8.57 -5.11 3.17
N LEU A 167 -8.79 -3.97 3.83
CA LEU A 167 -10.11 -3.30 3.85
C LEU A 167 -10.52 -2.71 2.50
N VAL A 168 -9.56 -2.50 1.60
CA VAL A 168 -9.85 -2.12 0.22
C VAL A 168 -10.21 -3.37 -0.58
N LYS A 169 -9.46 -4.48 -0.42
CA LYS A 169 -9.75 -5.77 -1.07
C LYS A 169 -11.16 -6.28 -0.74
N GLU A 170 -11.53 -6.26 0.54
CA GLU A 170 -12.87 -6.65 1.04
C GLU A 170 -13.97 -5.79 0.40
N PHE A 171 -13.80 -4.47 0.40
CA PHE A 171 -14.78 -3.55 -0.19
C PHE A 171 -14.95 -3.76 -1.71
N LEU A 172 -13.87 -4.09 -2.42
CA LEU A 172 -13.91 -4.41 -3.84
C LEU A 172 -14.45 -5.83 -4.13
N GLY A 173 -14.65 -6.66 -3.10
CA GLY A 173 -15.11 -8.04 -3.24
C GLY A 173 -14.06 -8.98 -3.85
N LEU A 174 -12.79 -8.82 -3.44
CA LEU A 174 -11.64 -9.57 -3.96
C LEU A 174 -11.07 -10.63 -2.99
N ASP A 175 -11.83 -10.99 -1.94
CA ASP A 175 -11.43 -12.01 -0.95
C ASP A 175 -11.58 -13.45 -1.46
#